data_AF-A0A7W7LPD2-F1
#
_entry.id   AF-A0A7W7LPD2-F1
#
_cell.length_a   1.000
_cell.length_b   1.000
_cell.length_c   1.000
_cell.angle_alpha   90.00
_cell.angle_beta   90.00
_cell.angle_gamma   90.00
#
_symmetry.space_group_name_H-M   'P 1'
#
loop_
_entity.id
_entity.type
_entity.pdbx_description
1 polymer ?
#
loop_
_entity_poly.entity_id
_entity_poly.type
_entity_poly.pdbx_seq_one_letter_code
_entity_poly.pdbx_strand_id
1 'polypeptide(L)'
;MKQKEDGTRARVFAAALRNWATIDADPAPTAVRLDIRQPPDWAYAATINITARQHQRVLAFLHDDVAENKPGHSTPECAATVINALLTEHRIAGRSHITAADLVNAAPRIGRSRTWIAAHITELIDTGRLGETRRPGRFRL
;
A
#
# COMPACT_ATOMS: atom_id res chain seq x y z
N MET A 1 -22.69 9.15 -20.70
CA MET A 1 -21.60 10.16 -20.82
C MET A 1 -20.62 10.19 -19.65
N LYS A 2 -20.97 9.78 -18.41
CA LYS A 2 -20.06 9.77 -17.24
C LYS A 2 -18.73 8.99 -17.41
N GLN A 3 -18.75 7.80 -18.01
CA GLN A 3 -17.53 6.98 -18.21
C GLN A 3 -16.40 7.68 -18.99
N LYS A 4 -16.73 8.61 -19.90
CA LYS A 4 -15.74 9.30 -20.75
C LYS A 4 -14.99 10.40 -19.98
N GLU A 5 -15.65 11.00 -18.99
CA GLU A 5 -15.06 12.02 -18.10
C GLU A 5 -14.19 11.38 -17.03
N ASP A 6 -14.61 10.24 -16.47
CA ASP A 6 -13.83 9.51 -15.46
C ASP A 6 -12.50 9.02 -16.02
N GLY A 7 -12.51 8.40 -17.22
CA GLY A 7 -11.28 7.98 -17.91
C GLY A 7 -10.32 9.12 -18.27
N THR A 8 -10.85 10.33 -18.47
CA THR A 8 -10.02 11.53 -18.70
C THR A 8 -9.30 11.94 -17.42
N ARG A 9 -9.99 11.93 -16.28
CA ARG A 9 -9.39 12.25 -14.97
C ARG A 9 -8.30 11.25 -14.58
N ALA A 10 -8.52 9.96 -14.77
CA ALA A 10 -7.52 8.94 -14.48
C ALA A 10 -6.25 9.09 -15.34
N ARG A 11 -6.40 9.48 -16.61
CA ARG A 11 -5.25 9.76 -17.51
C ARG A 11 -4.52 11.06 -17.15
N VAL A 12 -5.24 12.09 -16.71
CA VAL A 12 -4.62 13.33 -16.22
C VAL A 12 -3.83 13.07 -14.94
N PHE A 13 -4.39 12.28 -14.01
CA PHE A 13 -3.69 11.84 -12.80
C PHE A 13 -2.46 10.99 -13.14
N ALA A 14 -2.58 10.06 -14.10
CA ALA A 14 -1.47 9.28 -14.63
C ALA A 14 -0.32 10.16 -15.15
N ALA A 15 -0.66 11.19 -15.94
CA ALA A 15 0.30 12.13 -16.48
C ALA A 15 0.96 12.98 -15.37
N ALA A 16 0.18 13.44 -14.39
CA ALA A 16 0.69 14.20 -13.25
C ALA A 16 1.67 13.37 -12.40
N LEU A 17 1.29 12.12 -12.07
CA LEU A 17 2.16 11.18 -11.33
C LEU A 17 3.46 10.89 -12.08
N ARG A 18 3.37 10.66 -13.39
CA ARG A 18 4.56 10.44 -14.23
C ARG A 18 5.48 11.65 -14.18
N ASN A 19 4.95 12.84 -14.44
CA ASN A 19 5.74 14.08 -14.46
C ASN A 19 6.43 14.32 -13.12
N TRP A 20 5.71 14.16 -12.01
CA TRP A 20 6.26 14.32 -10.67
C TRP A 20 7.36 13.29 -10.37
N ALA A 21 7.15 12.03 -10.75
CA ALA A 21 8.14 10.98 -10.55
C ALA A 21 9.42 11.21 -11.38
N THR A 22 9.30 11.85 -12.54
CA THR A 22 10.41 12.08 -13.49
C THR A 22 11.13 13.43 -13.33
N ILE A 23 10.86 14.19 -12.27
CA ILE A 23 11.50 15.51 -12.03
C ILE A 23 13.03 15.43 -12.02
N ASP A 24 13.61 14.30 -11.58
CA ASP A 24 15.03 14.03 -11.72
C ASP A 24 15.26 12.94 -12.76
N ALA A 25 16.13 13.23 -13.73
CA ALA A 25 16.55 12.26 -14.73
C ALA A 25 17.27 11.09 -14.04
N ASP A 26 16.68 9.90 -14.15
CA ASP A 26 17.28 8.67 -13.62
C ASP A 26 18.02 7.94 -14.76
N PRO A 27 19.34 7.74 -14.66
CA PRO A 27 20.12 7.08 -15.71
C PRO A 27 19.95 5.55 -15.74
N ALA A 28 19.23 4.94 -14.80
CA ALA A 28 19.11 3.47 -14.69
C ALA A 28 17.87 2.90 -15.41
N PRO A 29 18.02 2.02 -16.43
CA PRO A 29 16.91 1.45 -17.16
C PRO A 29 16.41 0.16 -16.48
N THR A 30 15.81 0.27 -15.30
CA THR A 30 14.99 -0.83 -14.74
C THR A 30 13.54 -0.39 -14.73
N ALA A 31 12.81 -0.73 -15.80
CA ALA A 31 11.42 -0.31 -15.99
C ALA A 31 10.47 -1.13 -15.09
N VAL A 32 9.94 -0.49 -14.05
CA VAL A 32 8.77 -0.92 -13.29
C VAL A 32 7.51 -0.44 -14.01
N ARG A 33 6.48 -1.30 -14.06
CA ARG A 33 5.19 -0.99 -14.67
C ARG A 33 4.20 -0.51 -13.61
N LEU A 34 3.70 0.72 -13.75
CA LEU A 34 2.60 1.25 -12.94
C LEU A 34 1.30 1.18 -13.74
N ASP A 35 0.35 0.36 -13.28
CA ASP A 35 -0.98 0.27 -13.86
C ASP A 35 -1.97 1.09 -13.05
N ILE A 36 -2.68 1.98 -13.74
CA ILE A 36 -3.69 2.84 -13.15
C ILE A 36 -5.06 2.30 -13.52
N ARG A 37 -5.87 2.06 -12.49
CA ARG A 37 -7.24 1.56 -12.58
C ARG A 37 -8.17 2.52 -11.87
N GLN A 38 -9.41 2.60 -12.33
CA GLN A 38 -10.40 3.53 -11.78
C GLN A 38 -11.69 2.80 -11.38
N PRO A 39 -12.32 3.16 -10.25
CA PRO A 39 -13.63 2.63 -9.88
C PRO A 39 -14.72 3.07 -10.88
N PRO A 40 -15.88 2.39 -10.90
CA PRO A 40 -16.33 1.36 -9.97
C PRO A 40 -15.88 -0.07 -10.28
N ASP A 41 -15.55 -0.38 -11.54
CA ASP A 41 -15.20 -1.72 -12.03
C ASP A 41 -13.70 -1.98 -12.09
N TRP A 42 -12.88 -1.02 -11.63
CA TRP A 42 -11.42 -1.06 -11.70
C TRP A 42 -10.92 -1.24 -13.13
N ALA A 43 -11.63 -0.68 -14.11
CA ALA A 43 -11.23 -0.71 -15.50
C ALA A 43 -9.83 -0.13 -15.68
N TYR A 44 -9.04 -0.79 -16.53
CA TYR A 44 -7.73 -0.33 -16.93
C TYR A 44 -7.82 1.07 -17.57
N ALA A 45 -7.05 2.02 -17.06
CA ALA A 45 -7.03 3.39 -17.55
C ALA A 45 -5.72 3.72 -18.29
N ALA A 46 -4.58 3.33 -17.73
CA ALA A 46 -3.26 3.61 -18.29
C ALA A 46 -2.16 2.70 -17.70
N THR A 47 -1.08 2.55 -18.46
CA THR A 47 0.18 1.97 -18.00
C THR A 47 1.27 3.03 -18.15
N ILE A 48 2.11 3.17 -17.13
CA ILE A 48 3.30 4.02 -17.16
C ILE A 48 4.52 3.15 -16.85
N ASN A 49 5.53 3.24 -17.72
CA ASN A 49 6.84 2.68 -17.43
C ASN A 49 7.65 3.72 -16.66
N ILE A 50 8.12 3.35 -15.47
CA ILE A 50 8.91 4.20 -14.58
C ILE A 50 10.15 3.42 -14.12
N THR A 51 11.20 4.09 -13.66
CA THR A 51 12.35 3.38 -13.08
C THR A 51 12.04 2.88 -11.66
N ALA A 52 12.87 2.00 -11.12
CA ALA A 52 12.76 1.56 -9.72
C ALA A 52 12.84 2.73 -8.72
N ARG A 53 13.69 3.73 -8.98
CA ARG A 53 13.80 4.93 -8.13
C ARG A 53 12.53 5.78 -8.21
N GLN A 54 12.00 5.98 -9.41
CA GLN A 54 10.76 6.71 -9.64
C GLN A 54 9.57 6.01 -8.97
N HIS A 55 9.54 4.67 -9.00
CA HIS A 55 8.55 3.88 -8.29
C HIS A 55 8.61 4.10 -6.77
N GLN A 56 9.82 4.10 -6.17
CA GLN A 56 9.97 4.39 -4.74
C GLN A 56 9.51 5.80 -4.36
N ARG A 57 9.78 6.80 -5.21
CA ARG A 57 9.28 8.17 -5.00
C ARG A 57 7.75 8.22 -5.02
N VAL A 58 7.12 7.56 -5.99
CA VAL A 58 5.65 7.50 -6.09
C VAL A 58 5.06 6.83 -4.86
N LEU A 59 5.65 5.73 -4.40
CA LEU A 59 5.20 5.04 -3.18
C LEU A 59 5.36 5.93 -1.94
N ALA A 60 6.48 6.63 -1.79
CA ALA A 60 6.68 7.56 -0.67
C ALA A 60 5.62 8.67 -0.67
N PHE A 61 5.38 9.31 -1.82
CA PHE A 61 4.36 10.35 -1.94
C PHE A 61 2.95 9.85 -1.62
N LEU A 62 2.57 8.66 -2.13
CA LEU A 62 1.27 8.06 -1.81
C LEU A 62 1.15 7.70 -0.33
N HIS A 63 2.24 7.24 0.30
CA HIS A 63 2.24 6.97 1.74
C HIS A 63 2.11 8.25 2.56
N ASP A 64 2.79 9.33 2.17
CA ASP A 64 2.70 10.63 2.83
C ASP A 64 1.30 11.22 2.68
N ASP A 65 0.71 11.17 1.48
CA ASP A 65 -0.66 11.63 1.22
C ASP A 65 -1.69 10.82 2.04
N VAL A 66 -1.53 9.49 2.12
CA VAL A 66 -2.38 8.63 2.96
C VAL A 66 -2.22 8.97 4.44
N ALA A 67 -1.00 9.23 4.90
CA ALA A 67 -0.72 9.58 6.29
C ALA A 67 -1.28 10.97 6.66
N GLU A 68 -1.17 11.95 5.76
CA GLU A 68 -1.64 13.32 5.95
C GLU A 68 -3.17 13.41 5.86
N ASN A 69 -3.80 12.67 4.94
CA ASN A 69 -5.23 12.80 4.66
C ASN A 69 -6.12 11.73 5.30
N LYS A 70 -5.60 10.69 5.99
CA LYS A 70 -6.43 9.61 6.57
C LYS A 70 -5.96 8.99 7.90
N PRO A 71 -6.12 9.67 9.06
CA PRO A 71 -6.27 8.95 10.32
C PRO A 71 -7.68 8.35 10.51
N GLY A 72 -8.70 8.80 9.75
CA GLY A 72 -10.12 8.52 10.04
C GLY A 72 -10.95 7.77 8.99
N HIS A 73 -10.46 7.56 7.76
CA HIS A 73 -11.30 7.12 6.63
C HIS A 73 -10.77 5.93 5.81
N SER A 74 -9.82 5.15 6.31
CA SER A 74 -9.53 3.84 5.72
C SER A 74 -10.74 2.93 5.94
N THR A 75 -11.21 2.18 4.94
CA THR A 75 -12.25 1.15 5.18
C THR A 75 -11.60 -0.09 5.83
N PRO A 76 -12.36 -1.00 6.50
CA PRO A 76 -11.77 -2.19 7.10
C PRO A 76 -11.03 -3.05 6.05
N GLU A 77 -11.57 -3.12 4.84
CA GLU A 77 -11.03 -3.92 3.73
C GLU A 77 -9.71 -3.34 3.21
N CYS A 78 -9.61 -2.01 3.07
CA CYS A 78 -8.36 -1.34 2.72
C CYS A 78 -7.29 -1.55 3.81
N ALA A 79 -7.64 -1.38 5.08
CA ALA A 79 -6.73 -1.61 6.20
C ALA A 79 -6.24 -3.06 6.26
N ALA A 80 -7.13 -4.03 6.07
CA ALA A 80 -6.78 -5.45 5.99
C ALA A 80 -5.86 -5.75 4.80
N THR A 81 -6.09 -5.10 3.65
CA THR A 81 -5.23 -5.24 2.46
C THR A 81 -3.81 -4.75 2.73
N VAL A 82 -3.66 -3.61 3.41
CA VAL A 82 -2.34 -3.07 3.80
C VAL A 82 -1.63 -4.02 4.76
N ILE A 83 -2.34 -4.55 5.76
CA ILE A 83 -1.76 -5.53 6.69
C ILE A 83 -1.34 -6.80 5.94
N ASN A 84 -2.17 -7.32 5.04
CA ASN A 84 -1.83 -8.48 4.21
C ASN A 84 -0.61 -8.26 3.31
N ALA A 85 -0.50 -7.07 2.71
CA ALA A 85 0.66 -6.68 1.92
C ALA A 85 1.93 -6.65 2.78
N LEU A 86 1.86 -6.06 3.98
CA LEU A 86 2.98 -6.05 4.94
C LEU A 86 3.42 -7.47 5.32
N LEU A 87 2.48 -8.37 5.63
CA LEU A 87 2.80 -9.78 5.93
C LEU A 87 3.49 -10.45 4.73
N THR A 88 3.02 -10.17 3.52
CA THR A 88 3.56 -10.73 2.26
C THR A 88 4.96 -10.19 1.98
N GLU A 89 5.19 -8.89 2.13
CA GLU A 89 6.51 -8.25 2.01
C GLU A 89 7.52 -8.90 2.97
N HIS A 90 7.13 -9.13 4.23
CA HIS A 90 7.98 -9.81 5.21
C HIS A 90 8.30 -11.26 4.80
N ARG A 91 7.31 -12.02 4.31
CA ARG A 91 7.53 -13.39 3.83
C ARG A 91 8.49 -13.43 2.63
N ILE A 92 8.30 -12.52 1.66
CA ILE A 92 9.18 -12.41 0.47
C ILE A 92 10.60 -12.02 0.89
N ALA A 93 10.75 -11.16 1.89
CA ALA A 93 12.04 -10.79 2.47
C ALA A 93 12.69 -11.92 3.32
N GLY A 94 12.12 -13.13 3.33
CA GLY A 94 12.64 -14.28 4.08
C GLY A 94 12.46 -14.16 5.60
N ARG A 95 11.66 -13.20 6.07
CA ARG A 95 11.37 -13.07 7.50
C ARG A 95 10.33 -14.11 7.90
N SER A 96 10.59 -14.79 9.00
CA SER A 96 9.68 -15.77 9.61
C SER A 96 8.77 -15.15 10.68
N HIS A 97 8.97 -13.87 10.99
CA HIS A 97 8.28 -13.19 12.07
C HIS A 97 7.95 -11.73 11.71
N ILE A 98 6.88 -11.23 12.34
CA ILE A 98 6.53 -9.81 12.38
C ILE A 98 6.36 -9.38 13.85
N THR A 99 6.72 -8.14 14.15
CA THR A 99 6.63 -7.59 15.50
C THR A 99 5.55 -6.52 15.62
N ALA A 100 5.12 -6.24 16.84
CA ALA A 100 4.23 -5.13 17.14
C ALA A 100 4.84 -3.78 16.71
N ALA A 101 6.17 -3.64 16.77
CA ALA A 101 6.86 -2.45 16.28
C ALA A 101 6.69 -2.28 14.76
N ASP A 102 6.78 -3.35 13.97
CA ASP A 102 6.54 -3.32 12.52
C ASP A 102 5.11 -2.85 12.20
N LEU A 103 4.13 -3.35 12.97
CA LEU A 103 2.72 -2.98 12.84
C LEU A 103 2.44 -1.53 13.27
N VAL A 104 3.11 -1.06 14.32
CA VAL A 104 3.01 0.34 14.79
C VAL A 104 3.66 1.30 13.79
N ASN A 105 4.81 0.93 13.22
CA ASN A 105 5.46 1.71 12.16
C ASN A 105 4.59 1.75 10.90
N ALA A 106 3.81 0.70 10.63
CA ALA A 106 2.84 0.67 9.55
C ALA A 106 1.50 1.34 9.91
N ALA A 107 1.24 1.71 11.18
CA ALA A 107 -0.05 2.26 11.61
C ALA A 107 -0.52 3.50 10.82
N PRO A 108 0.38 4.45 10.43
CA PRO A 108 -0.01 5.55 9.55
C PRO A 108 -0.52 5.06 8.17
N ARG A 109 0.07 3.98 7.63
CA ARG A 109 -0.33 3.37 6.35
C ARG A 109 -1.65 2.61 6.45
N ILE A 110 -1.94 2.02 7.63
CA ILE A 110 -3.17 1.26 7.87
C ILE A 110 -4.38 2.22 7.97
N GLY A 111 -4.17 3.43 8.53
CA GLY A 111 -5.19 4.47 8.60
C GLY A 111 -6.37 4.11 9.50
N ARG A 112 -6.11 3.35 10.58
CA ARG A 112 -7.09 2.87 11.56
C ARG A 112 -6.61 3.07 13.00
N SER A 113 -7.56 3.04 13.94
CA SER A 113 -7.25 3.12 15.37
C SER A 113 -6.43 1.91 15.82
N ARG A 114 -5.60 2.11 16.85
CA ARG A 114 -4.81 1.03 17.46
C ARG A 114 -5.69 -0.12 17.96
N THR A 115 -6.88 0.19 18.47
CA THR A 115 -7.87 -0.81 18.92
C THR A 115 -8.36 -1.68 17.78
N TRP A 116 -8.64 -1.08 16.61
CA TRP A 116 -9.03 -1.85 15.42
C TRP A 116 -7.88 -2.73 14.94
N ILE A 117 -6.66 -2.19 14.88
CA ILE A 117 -5.46 -2.95 14.48
C ILE A 117 -5.25 -4.15 15.42
N ALA A 118 -5.39 -3.95 16.74
CA ALA A 118 -5.31 -5.04 17.72
C ALA A 118 -6.37 -6.12 17.48
N ALA A 119 -7.63 -5.73 17.29
CA ALA A 119 -8.72 -6.67 17.02
C ALA A 119 -8.49 -7.47 15.71
N HIS A 120 -8.01 -6.81 14.67
CA HIS A 120 -7.72 -7.49 13.40
C HIS A 120 -6.49 -8.41 13.50
N ILE A 121 -5.50 -8.10 14.32
CA ILE A 121 -4.39 -9.04 14.61
C ILE A 121 -4.93 -10.29 15.32
N THR A 122 -5.84 -10.14 16.28
CA THR A 122 -6.50 -11.27 16.94
C THR A 122 -7.26 -12.13 15.92
N GLU A 123 -8.01 -11.52 14.99
CA GLU A 123 -8.67 -12.25 13.91
C GLU A 123 -7.67 -13.05 13.04
N LEU A 124 -6.51 -12.47 12.73
CA LEU A 124 -5.47 -13.16 11.96
C LEU A 124 -4.84 -14.34 12.72
N ILE A 125 -4.80 -14.27 14.06
CA ILE A 125 -4.35 -15.37 14.92
C ILE A 125 -5.42 -16.47 14.94
N ASP A 126 -6.67 -16.10 15.17
CA ASP A 126 -7.80 -17.04 15.26
C ASP A 126 -8.01 -17.80 13.93
N THR A 127 -7.76 -17.14 12.81
CA THR A 127 -7.82 -17.75 11.46
C THR A 127 -6.54 -18.52 11.08
N GLY A 128 -5.53 -18.57 11.96
CA GLY A 128 -4.27 -19.28 11.74
C GLY A 128 -3.33 -18.62 10.73
N ARG A 129 -3.61 -17.39 10.30
CA ARG A 129 -2.78 -16.62 9.35
C ARG A 129 -1.55 -15.99 10.00
N LEU A 130 -1.60 -15.81 11.32
CA LEU A 130 -0.47 -15.49 12.20
C LEU A 130 -0.40 -16.53 13.32
N GLY A 131 0.80 -16.94 13.69
CA GLY A 131 1.03 -17.78 14.87
C GLY A 131 1.50 -16.95 16.06
N GLU A 132 0.92 -17.17 17.23
CA GLU A 132 1.50 -16.61 18.45
C GLU A 132 2.88 -17.21 18.72
N THR A 133 3.78 -16.40 19.28
CA THR A 133 5.06 -16.87 19.79
C THR A 133 5.12 -16.70 21.30
N ARG A 134 6.06 -17.39 21.96
CA ARG A 134 6.30 -17.21 23.40
C ARG A 134 6.72 -15.79 23.80
N ARG A 135 7.07 -14.93 22.83
CA ARG A 135 7.45 -13.52 23.07
C ARG A 135 6.24 -12.61 22.78
N PRO A 136 5.78 -11.82 23.77
CA PRO A 136 4.71 -10.85 23.55
C PRO A 136 5.04 -9.89 22.40
N GLY A 137 4.06 -9.60 21.55
CA GLY A 137 4.24 -8.68 20.43
C GLY A 137 5.12 -9.21 19.30
N ARG A 138 5.36 -10.53 19.24
CA ARG A 138 6.04 -11.19 18.11
C ARG A 138 5.15 -12.31 17.58
N PHE A 139 4.89 -12.28 16.28
CA PHE A 139 4.01 -13.21 15.59
C PHE A 139 4.78 -13.95 14.50
N ARG A 140 4.49 -15.25 14.34
CA ARG A 140 5.01 -16.09 13.26
C ARG A 140 4.18 -15.87 12.01
N LEU A 141 4.86 -15.70 10.88
CA LEU A 141 4.24 -15.55 9.56
C LEU A 141 3.94 -16.90 8.91
#